data_AF-A0A1E3AUL2-F1
#
_entry.id   AF-A0A1E3AUL2-F1
#
_cell.length_a   1.000
_cell.length_b   1.000
_cell.length_c   1.000
_cell.angle_alpha   90.00
_cell.angle_beta   90.00
_cell.angle_gamma   90.00
#
_symmetry.space_group_name_H-M   'P 1'
#
loop_
_entity.id
_entity.type
_entity.pdbx_description
1 polymer ?
#
loop_
_entity_poly.entity_id
_entity_poly.type
_entity_poly.pdbx_seq_one_letter_code
_entity_poly.pdbx_strand_id
1 'polypeptide(L)'
;MNQILATIKCPADEVPHIREQLQELGVNMIEEQKVPYEQFIEESRMNYDCVYQQAWEEKKAVSYLHFSFDDSAEGREQSYFIEFHLKQIPLNLCYTMS
;
A
#
# COMPACT_ATOMS: atom_id res chain seq x y z
N MET A 1 15.45 14.34 8.04
CA MET A 1 14.07 14.08 8.47
C MET A 1 13.83 12.60 8.28
N ASN A 2 13.30 11.91 9.28
CA ASN A 2 12.98 10.50 9.13
C ASN A 2 11.76 10.37 8.22
N GLN A 3 11.69 9.26 7.47
CA GLN A 3 10.56 8.96 6.60
C GLN A 3 9.87 7.71 7.11
N ILE A 4 8.56 7.67 6.89
CA ILE A 4 7.77 6.46 7.09
C ILE A 4 7.57 5.87 5.70
N LEU A 5 8.06 4.65 5.51
CA LEU A 5 7.88 3.91 4.27
C LEU A 5 6.60 3.09 4.39
N ALA A 6 5.80 3.09 3.34
CA ALA A 6 4.56 2.34 3.30
C ALA A 6 4.44 1.58 1.97
N THR A 7 3.79 0.43 2.03
CA THR A 7 3.44 -0.35 0.84
C THR A 7 1.97 -0.73 0.87
N ILE A 8 1.26 -0.41 -0.21
CA ILE A 8 -0.08 -0.92 -0.52
C ILE A 8 0.06 -2.05 -1.52
N LYS A 9 -0.60 -3.19 -1.26
CA LYS A 9 -0.71 -4.31 -2.21
C LYS A 9 -2.13 -4.31 -2.77
N CYS A 10 -2.30 -4.08 -4.07
CA CYS A 10 -3.61 -3.95 -4.70
C CYS A 10 -3.68 -4.65 -6.07
N PRO A 11 -4.86 -4.99 -6.59
CA PRO A 11 -5.04 -5.35 -7.98
C PRO A 11 -4.42 -4.32 -8.92
N ALA A 12 -3.80 -4.77 -10.02
CA ALA A 12 -3.16 -3.87 -10.98
C ALA A 12 -4.14 -2.91 -11.67
N ASP A 13 -5.41 -3.27 -11.78
CA ASP A 13 -6.49 -2.43 -12.31
C ASP A 13 -6.94 -1.31 -11.36
N GLU A 14 -6.72 -1.46 -10.05
CA GLU A 14 -7.06 -0.46 -9.02
C GLU A 14 -5.97 0.61 -8.83
N VAL A 15 -4.79 0.42 -9.42
CA VAL A 15 -3.64 1.35 -9.27
C VAL A 15 -4.00 2.81 -9.56
N PRO A 16 -4.70 3.17 -10.66
CA PRO A 16 -5.02 4.56 -10.94
C PRO A 16 -5.85 5.22 -9.82
N HIS A 17 -6.83 4.49 -9.28
CA HIS A 17 -7.69 4.99 -8.21
C HIS A 17 -6.92 5.18 -6.90
N ILE A 18 -6.10 4.20 -6.53
CA ILE A 18 -5.31 4.29 -5.29
C ILE A 18 -4.25 5.38 -5.38
N ARG A 19 -3.64 5.60 -6.56
CA ARG A 19 -2.68 6.69 -6.76
C ARG A 19 -3.32 8.05 -6.57
N GLU A 20 -4.54 8.26 -7.07
CA GLU A 20 -5.31 9.49 -6.86
C GLU A 20 -5.55 9.74 -5.35
N GLN A 21 -6.01 8.72 -4.62
CA GLN A 21 -6.23 8.82 -3.17
C GLN A 21 -4.94 9.12 -2.39
N LEU A 22 -3.82 8.49 -2.74
CA LEU A 22 -2.54 8.77 -2.12
C LEU A 22 -2.07 10.21 -2.38
N GLN A 23 -2.30 10.73 -3.58
CA GLN A 23 -1.96 12.11 -3.94
C GLN A 23 -2.82 13.12 -3.19
N GLU A 24 -4.12 12.85 -2.99
CA GLU A 24 -5.00 13.69 -2.15
C GLU A 24 -4.51 13.77 -0.70
N LEU A 25 -3.78 12.75 -0.23
CA LEU A 25 -3.17 12.69 1.10
C LEU A 25 -1.77 13.30 1.13
N GLY A 26 -1.33 13.96 0.06
CA GLY A 26 -0.03 14.66 0.00
C GLY A 26 1.15 13.75 -0.35
N VAL A 27 0.91 12.51 -0.77
CA VAL A 27 1.98 11.59 -1.21
C VAL A 27 2.40 11.98 -2.62
N ASN A 28 3.62 12.53 -2.73
CA ASN A 28 4.15 13.04 -4.00
C ASN A 28 4.90 11.98 -4.82
N MET A 29 5.44 10.95 -4.17
CA MET A 29 6.23 9.91 -4.82
C MET A 29 5.62 8.54 -4.53
N ILE A 30 5.25 7.85 -5.62
CA ILE A 30 4.66 6.51 -5.59
C ILE A 30 5.40 5.68 -6.65
N GLU A 31 6.09 4.64 -6.22
CA GLU A 31 6.74 3.65 -7.07
C GLU A 31 5.87 2.40 -7.17
N GLU A 32 5.62 1.94 -8.39
CA GLU A 32 4.81 0.75 -8.66
C GLU A 32 5.71 -0.42 -9.05
N GLN A 33 5.60 -1.52 -8.31
CA GLN A 33 6.17 -2.81 -8.70
C GLN A 33 5.03 -3.77 -9.04
N LYS A 34 4.98 -4.23 -10.29
CA LYS A 34 4.05 -5.28 -10.71
C LYS A 34 4.57 -6.64 -10.30
N VAL A 35 3.73 -7.42 -9.65
CA VAL A 35 4.06 -8.74 -9.10
C VAL A 35 3.05 -9.78 -9.62
N PRO A 36 3.53 -10.90 -10.21
CA PRO A 36 2.66 -12.02 -10.55
C PRO A 36 1.91 -12.55 -9.32
N TYR A 37 0.69 -13.04 -9.53
CA TYR A 37 -0.15 -13.52 -8.42
C TYR A 37 0.53 -14.65 -7.63
N GLU A 38 1.23 -15.56 -8.33
CA GLU A 38 1.95 -16.68 -7.72
C GLU A 38 3.03 -16.19 -6.75
N GLN A 39 3.83 -15.19 -7.16
CA GLN A 39 4.85 -14.59 -6.32
C GLN A 39 4.22 -13.86 -5.12
N PHE A 40 3.13 -13.12 -5.35
CA PHE A 40 2.39 -12.47 -4.27
C PHE A 40 1.93 -13.45 -3.19
N ILE A 41 1.42 -14.63 -3.58
CA ILE A 41 0.97 -15.65 -2.63
C ILE A 41 2.13 -16.27 -1.84
N GLU A 42 3.31 -16.45 -2.45
CA GLU A 42 4.50 -16.94 -1.75
C GLU A 42 5.02 -15.93 -0.71
N GLU A 43 4.95 -14.63 -1.02
CA GLU A 43 5.41 -13.55 -0.16
C GLU A 43 4.37 -13.19 0.92
N SER A 44 3.08 -13.39 0.62
CA SER A 44 1.97 -13.03 1.50
C SER A 44 1.85 -14.02 2.67
N ARG A 45 2.05 -13.51 3.89
CA ARG A 45 1.62 -14.24 5.09
C ARG A 45 0.11 -14.05 5.20
N MET A 46 -0.67 -15.01 4.70
CA MET A 46 -2.13 -15.11 4.54
C MET A 46 -3.10 -14.28 5.43
N ASN A 47 -2.67 -13.69 6.55
CA ASN A 47 -3.50 -12.92 7.47
C ASN A 47 -3.09 -11.44 7.67
N TYR A 48 -1.96 -10.99 7.10
CA TYR A 48 -1.46 -9.61 7.31
C TYR A 48 -1.42 -8.77 6.03
N ASP A 49 -1.31 -9.42 4.89
CA ASP A 49 -1.34 -8.80 3.57
C ASP A 49 -2.73 -8.97 2.96
N CYS A 50 -3.72 -8.22 3.45
CA CYS A 50 -5.02 -8.12 2.77
C CYS A 50 -4.78 -7.52 1.38
N VAL A 51 -4.81 -8.35 0.36
CA VAL A 51 -5.19 -7.89 -0.96
C VAL A 51 -6.70 -8.06 -1.03
N TYR A 52 -7.37 -7.16 -1.76
CA TYR A 52 -8.80 -7.25 -2.05
C TYR A 52 -9.18 -8.70 -2.33
N GLN A 53 -10.25 -9.17 -1.68
CA GLN A 53 -10.77 -10.54 -1.82
C GLN A 53 -10.93 -10.96 -3.29
N GLN A 54 -11.28 -10.01 -4.17
CA GLN A 54 -11.38 -10.20 -5.62
C GLN A 54 -10.04 -10.57 -6.31
N ALA A 55 -8.91 -10.04 -5.86
CA ALA A 55 -7.60 -10.43 -6.43
C ALA A 55 -7.30 -11.91 -6.15
N TRP A 56 -7.72 -12.40 -4.98
CA TRP A 56 -7.58 -13.79 -4.59
C TRP A 56 -8.49 -14.69 -5.44
N GLU A 57 -9.77 -14.33 -5.53
CA GLU A 57 -10.78 -15.10 -6.26
C GLU A 57 -10.46 -15.19 -7.76
N GLU A 58 -9.96 -14.11 -8.35
CA GLU A 58 -9.69 -14.00 -9.79
C GLU A 58 -8.23 -14.23 -10.17
N LYS A 59 -7.34 -14.46 -9.20
CA LYS A 59 -5.88 -14.64 -9.39
C LYS A 59 -5.25 -13.54 -10.24
N LYS A 60 -5.67 -12.29 -10.01
CA LYS A 60 -5.18 -11.14 -10.77
C LYS A 60 -3.74 -10.78 -10.39
N ALA A 61 -3.00 -10.21 -11.34
CA ALA A 61 -1.73 -9.59 -11.05
C ALA A 61 -1.90 -8.49 -10.00
N VAL A 62 -0.97 -8.44 -9.05
CA VAL A 62 -0.96 -7.51 -7.93
C VAL A 62 0.11 -6.46 -8.19
N SER A 63 -0.16 -5.22 -7.82
CA SER A 63 0.81 -4.14 -7.82
C SER A 63 1.12 -3.75 -6.39
N TYR A 64 2.40 -3.60 -6.10
CA TYR A 64 2.89 -3.05 -4.84
C TYR A 64 3.17 -1.57 -5.09
N LEU A 65 2.44 -0.72 -4.41
CA LEU A 65 2.63 0.73 -4.44
C LEU A 65 3.47 1.11 -3.22
N HIS A 66 4.74 1.40 -3.46
CA HIS A 66 5.69 1.87 -2.47
C HIS A 66 5.69 3.39 -2.42
N PHE A 67 5.58 3.95 -1.23
CA PHE A 67 5.58 5.39 -1.04
C PHE A 67 6.12 5.76 0.34
N SER A 68 6.40 7.05 0.52
CA SER A 68 6.93 7.59 1.75
C SER A 68 6.27 8.90 2.13
N PHE A 69 6.15 9.13 3.43
CA PHE A 69 5.78 10.42 4.00
C PHE A 69 6.79 10.82 5.07
N ASP A 70 6.85 12.11 5.38
CA ASP A 70 7.71 12.59 6.46
C ASP A 70 7.21 12.04 7.80
N ASP A 71 8.15 11.62 8.66
CA ASP A 71 7.84 11.23 10.05
C ASP A 71 7.54 12.47 10.91
N SER A 72 6.42 13.11 10.60
CA SER A 72 5.84 14.24 11.31
C SER A 72 4.55 13.82 12.03
N ALA A 73 4.01 14.67 12.91
CA ALA A 73 2.72 14.40 13.54
C ALA A 73 1.60 14.21 12.48
N GLU A 74 1.63 15.03 11.43
CA GLU A 74 0.71 14.93 10.30
C GLU A 74 0.93 13.66 9.47
N GLY A 75 2.18 13.28 9.20
CA GLY A 75 2.49 12.04 8.47
C GLY A 75 2.04 10.78 9.22
N ARG A 76 2.19 10.76 10.55
CA ARG A 76 1.65 9.68 11.40
C ARG A 76 0.12 9.66 11.41
N GLU A 77 -0.54 10.81 11.40
CA GLU A 77 -2.00 10.87 11.29
C GLU A 77 -2.49 10.40 9.92
N GLN A 78 -1.82 10.82 8.84
CA GLN A 78 -2.08 10.38 7.47
C GLN A 78 -1.90 8.87 7.33
N SER A 79 -0.91 8.24 7.99
CA SER A 79 -0.75 6.79 7.95
C SER A 79 -1.97 6.06 8.53
N TYR A 80 -2.51 6.52 9.66
CA TYR A 80 -3.75 5.97 10.22
C TYR A 80 -4.97 6.26 9.32
N PHE A 81 -5.02 7.43 8.69
CA PHE A 81 -6.12 7.78 7.80
C PHE A 81 -6.13 6.93 6.54
N ILE A 82 -4.98 6.61 5.95
CA ILE A 82 -4.87 5.68 4.82
C ILE A 82 -5.36 4.28 5.24
N GLU A 83 -4.96 3.79 6.42
CA GLU A 83 -5.45 2.51 6.97
C GLU A 83 -6.99 2.51 7.09
N PHE A 84 -7.58 3.64 7.49
CA PHE A 84 -9.01 3.77 7.76
C PHE A 84 -9.86 4.17 6.55
N HIS A 85 -9.32 4.90 5.56
CA HIS A 85 -10.04 5.26 4.33
C HIS A 85 -10.06 4.10 3.34
N LEU A 86 -8.96 3.35 3.25
CA LEU A 86 -8.89 2.24 2.33
C LEU A 86 -9.68 1.02 2.80
N LYS A 87 -10.07 0.93 4.10
CA LYS A 87 -10.94 -0.05 4.82
C LYS A 87 -10.81 -1.56 4.49
N GLN A 88 -10.05 -1.93 3.48
CA GLN A 88 -9.91 -3.25 2.88
C GLN A 88 -8.48 -3.49 2.38
N ILE A 89 -7.68 -2.45 2.16
CA ILE A 89 -6.24 -2.58 1.90
C ILE A 89 -5.47 -2.21 3.17
N PRO A 90 -4.75 -3.16 3.80
CA PRO A 90 -3.89 -2.87 4.92
C PRO A 90 -2.61 -2.23 4.39
N LEU A 91 -2.15 -1.24 5.15
CA LEU A 91 -0.84 -0.69 4.92
C LEU A 91 0.22 -1.54 5.60
N ASN A 92 1.24 -1.93 4.84
CA ASN A 92 2.49 -2.38 5.43
C ASN A 92 3.35 -1.16 5.73
N LEU A 93 3.29 -0.70 6.98
CA LEU A 93 4.15 0.39 7.46
C LEU A 93 5.52 -0.15 7.87
N CYS A 94 6.57 0.43 7.29
CA CYS A 94 7.96 0.27 7.71
C CYS A 94 8.48 1.61 8.18
N TYR A 95 8.67 1.74 9.50
CA TYR A 95 9.36 2.87 10.07
C TYR A 95 10.87 2.67 9.89
N THR A 96 11.54 3.56 9.15
CA THR A 96 13.01 3.55 9.16
C THR A 96 13.47 4.07 10.51
N MET A 97 13.84 3.16 11.41
CA MET A 97 14.57 3.51 12.63
C MET A 97 15.94 4.05 12.19
N SER A 98 16.14 5.36 12.32
CA SER A 98 17.45 6.01 12.22
C SER A 98 18.33 5.66 13.41
#